data_AF-A0A1F5VIU0-F1
#
_entry.id   AF-A0A1F5VIU0-F1
#
_cell.length_a   1.000
_cell.length_b   1.000
_cell.length_c   1.000
_cell.angle_alpha   90.00
_cell.angle_beta   90.00
_cell.angle_gamma   90.00
#
_symmetry.space_group_name_H-M   'P 1'
#
loop_
_entity.id
_entity.type
_entity.pdbx_description
1 polymer ?
#
loop_
_entity_poly.entity_id
_entity_poly.type
_entity_poly.pdbx_seq_one_letter_code
_entity_poly.pdbx_strand_id
1 'polypeptide(L)'
;MEQNKNMYKPERIATVTVEEAEEAEKERRKALEDIRKRVAKTAAKLKSDGHQFELEESSNEFIIKKEGGRETHLLKSEFYTVQSKDKPNLRATVEEMITADIINPDGSEYETILKIRRMEAK
;
A
#
# COMPACT_ATOMS: atom_id res chain seq x y z
N MET A 1 -41.61 -5.56 -42.12
CA MET A 1 -40.18 -5.77 -41.82
C MET A 1 -39.62 -4.41 -41.45
N GLU A 2 -39.45 -4.13 -40.16
CA GLU A 2 -38.92 -2.84 -39.70
C GLU A 2 -37.46 -3.04 -39.30
N GLN A 3 -36.56 -2.32 -39.98
CA GLN A 3 -35.13 -2.44 -39.80
C GLN A 3 -34.69 -1.79 -38.49
N ASN A 4 -34.03 -2.59 -37.67
CA ASN A 4 -33.39 -2.27 -36.41
C ASN A 4 -32.29 -1.22 -36.63
N LYS A 5 -32.49 0.03 -36.17
CA LYS A 5 -31.44 1.07 -36.14
C LYS A 5 -30.74 1.04 -34.78
N ASN A 6 -29.79 0.13 -34.64
CA ASN A 6 -28.88 0.08 -33.52
C ASN A 6 -27.83 1.20 -33.68
N MET A 7 -28.09 2.38 -33.11
CA MET A 7 -27.11 3.47 -33.05
C MET A 7 -26.07 3.15 -31.97
N TYR A 8 -24.91 2.63 -32.37
CA TYR A 8 -23.70 2.70 -31.56
C TYR A 8 -23.38 4.19 -31.34
N LYS A 9 -23.57 4.69 -30.10
CA LYS A 9 -22.97 5.95 -29.68
C LYS A 9 -21.50 5.64 -29.36
N PRO A 10 -20.51 6.26 -30.04
CA PRO A 10 -19.14 6.10 -29.62
C PRO A 10 -19.02 6.64 -28.19
N GLU A 11 -18.62 5.76 -27.27
CA GLU A 11 -18.19 6.16 -25.94
C GLU A 11 -17.12 7.24 -26.12
N ARG A 12 -17.31 8.39 -25.47
CA ARG A 12 -16.32 9.46 -25.48
C ARG A 12 -15.05 8.89 -24.86
N ILE A 13 -14.03 8.67 -25.69
CA ILE A 13 -12.67 8.46 -25.20
C ILE A 13 -12.31 9.76 -24.48
N ALA A 14 -12.25 9.73 -23.15
CA ALA A 14 -11.77 10.86 -22.37
C ALA A 14 -10.31 11.08 -22.74
N THR A 15 -10.03 12.08 -23.57
CA THR A 15 -8.66 12.47 -23.91
C THR A 15 -8.12 13.30 -22.75
N VAL A 16 -7.21 12.71 -21.97
CA VAL A 16 -6.43 13.43 -20.96
C VAL A 16 -5.46 14.35 -21.71
N THR A 17 -5.43 15.63 -21.35
CA THR A 17 -4.50 16.61 -21.90
C THR A 17 -3.09 16.41 -21.33
N VAL A 18 -2.07 16.95 -21.99
CA VAL A 18 -0.68 16.90 -21.50
C VAL A 18 -0.54 17.57 -20.13
N GLU A 19 -1.21 18.72 -19.94
CA GLU A 19 -1.20 19.47 -18.68
C GLU A 19 -1.82 18.65 -17.53
N GLU A 20 -2.96 18.00 -17.76
CA GLU A 20 -3.59 17.12 -16.77
C GLU A 20 -2.70 15.92 -16.41
N ALA A 21 -1.95 15.38 -17.36
CA ALA A 21 -1.00 14.29 -17.12
C ALA A 21 0.22 14.75 -16.30
N GLU A 22 0.73 15.96 -16.56
CA GLU A 22 1.84 16.54 -15.80
C GLU A 22 1.45 16.87 -14.35
N GLU A 23 0.26 17.42 -14.13
CA GLU A 23 -0.27 17.67 -12.79
C GLU A 23 -0.46 16.35 -12.01
N ALA A 24 -1.07 15.34 -12.63
CA ALA A 24 -1.24 14.02 -12.02
C ALA A 24 0.10 13.37 -11.66
N GLU A 25 1.13 13.49 -12.52
CA GLU A 25 2.47 12.98 -12.22
C GLU A 25 3.12 13.74 -11.05
N LYS A 26 2.94 15.06 -10.97
CA LYS A 26 3.44 15.87 -9.85
C LYS A 26 2.79 15.46 -8.53
N GLU A 27 1.47 15.27 -8.51
CA GLU A 27 0.74 14.78 -7.33
C GLU A 27 1.20 13.38 -6.93
N ARG A 28 1.35 12.47 -7.91
CA ARG A 28 1.84 11.12 -7.68
C ARG A 28 3.23 11.13 -7.05
N ARG A 29 4.16 11.94 -7.55
CA ARG A 29 5.51 12.07 -6.98
C ARG A 29 5.49 12.54 -5.54
N LYS A 30 4.65 13.55 -5.24
CA LYS A 30 4.49 14.06 -3.88
C LYS A 30 3.95 12.99 -2.93
N ALA A 31 2.90 12.27 -3.33
CA ALA A 31 2.33 11.19 -2.54
C ALA A 31 3.36 10.07 -2.26
N LEU A 32 4.16 9.69 -3.26
CA LEU A 32 5.22 8.70 -3.08
C LEU A 32 6.32 9.20 -2.12
N GLU A 33 6.68 10.48 -2.18
CA GLU A 33 7.65 11.07 -1.24
C GLU A 33 7.14 11.05 0.20
N ASP A 34 5.86 11.36 0.41
CA ASP A 34 5.24 11.31 1.72
C ASP A 34 5.20 9.88 2.28
N ILE A 35 4.84 8.90 1.45
CA ILE A 35 4.91 7.47 1.79
C ILE A 35 6.34 7.09 2.23
N ARG A 36 7.37 7.46 1.46
CA ARG A 36 8.77 7.16 1.80
C ARG A 36 9.16 7.69 3.18
N LYS A 37 8.80 8.94 3.49
CA LYS A 37 9.12 9.57 4.79
C LYS A 37 8.49 8.82 5.94
N ARG A 38 7.21 8.44 5.81
CA ARG A 38 6.50 7.71 6.86
C ARG A 38 7.05 6.30 7.03
N VAL A 39 7.32 5.59 5.93
CA VAL A 39 7.98 4.27 5.96
C VAL A 39 9.36 4.32 6.61
N ALA A 40 10.20 5.30 6.25
CA ALA A 40 11.51 5.48 6.86
C ALA A 40 11.42 5.72 8.38
N LYS A 41 10.44 6.53 8.81
CA LYS A 41 10.17 6.78 10.24
C LYS A 41 9.74 5.48 10.96
N THR A 42 8.83 4.72 10.35
CA THR A 42 8.37 3.43 10.88
C THR A 42 9.52 2.43 11.00
N ALA A 43 10.36 2.33 9.97
CA ALA A 43 11.52 1.45 9.98
C ALA A 43 12.53 1.82 11.07
N ALA A 44 12.80 3.11 11.25
CA ALA A 44 13.67 3.61 12.32
C ALA A 44 13.12 3.27 13.71
N LYS A 45 11.81 3.43 13.91
CA LYS A 45 11.14 3.04 15.16
C LYS A 45 11.30 1.55 15.45
N LEU A 46 11.00 0.69 14.46
CA LEU A 46 11.10 -0.76 14.63
C LEU A 46 12.54 -1.22 14.93
N LYS A 47 13.54 -0.60 14.30
CA LYS A 47 14.96 -0.86 14.63
C LYS A 47 15.31 -0.42 16.05
N SER A 48 14.79 0.74 16.49
CA SER A 48 14.96 1.21 17.87
C SER A 48 14.28 0.30 18.89
N ASP A 49 13.17 -0.33 18.52
CA ASP A 49 12.43 -1.30 19.34
C ASP A 49 13.12 -2.68 19.38
N GLY A 50 14.25 -2.85 18.66
CA GLY A 50 15.08 -4.04 18.67
C GLY A 50 14.76 -5.07 17.58
N HIS A 51 13.90 -4.74 16.61
CA HIS A 51 13.57 -5.65 15.51
C HIS A 51 14.70 -5.69 14.46
N GLN A 52 15.12 -6.90 14.08
CA GLN A 52 16.16 -7.13 13.08
C GLN A 52 15.54 -7.37 11.70
N PHE A 53 15.75 -6.43 10.79
CA PHE A 53 15.33 -6.51 9.39
C PHE A 53 16.11 -5.50 8.53
N GLU A 54 16.16 -5.76 7.22
CA GLU A 54 16.58 -4.80 6.21
C GLU A 54 15.36 -4.32 5.43
N LEU A 55 15.39 -3.05 5.02
CA LEU A 55 14.36 -2.46 4.19
C LEU A 55 15.03 -1.86 2.96
N GLU A 56 14.72 -2.42 1.80
CA GLU A 56 15.16 -1.92 0.51
C GLU A 56 14.00 -1.23 -0.20
N GLU A 57 14.34 -0.26 -1.06
CA GLU A 57 13.38 0.46 -1.87
C GLU A 57 13.72 0.30 -3.35
N SER A 58 12.78 -0.20 -4.15
CA SER A 58 12.88 -0.25 -5.62
C SER A 58 12.14 0.94 -6.25
N SER A 59 11.91 0.98 -7.56
CA SER A 59 11.07 2.03 -8.15
C SER A 59 9.62 1.99 -7.61
N ASN A 60 9.06 0.78 -7.47
CA ASN A 60 7.63 0.58 -7.22
C ASN A 60 7.32 -0.10 -5.88
N GLU A 61 8.31 -0.64 -5.19
CA GLU A 61 8.11 -1.48 -4.00
C GLU A 61 9.03 -1.09 -2.85
N PHE A 62 8.61 -1.50 -1.66
CA PHE A 62 9.42 -1.73 -0.49
C PHE A 62 9.65 -3.24 -0.34
N ILE A 63 10.89 -3.64 -0.11
CA ILE A 63 11.26 -5.04 0.10
C ILE A 63 11.76 -5.14 1.55
N ILE A 64 11.06 -5.93 2.35
CA ILE A 64 11.42 -6.20 3.74
C ILE A 64 12.14 -7.53 3.78
N LYS A 65 13.40 -7.54 4.24
CA LYS A 65 14.19 -8.77 4.43
C LYS A 65 14.36 -9.03 5.92
N LYS A 66 14.04 -10.24 6.36
CA LYS A 66 14.10 -10.65 7.77
C LYS A 66 15.14 -11.74 7.99
N GLU A 67 15.55 -11.94 9.24
CA GLU A 67 16.37 -13.09 9.61
C GLU A 67 15.66 -14.41 9.21
N GLY A 68 16.43 -15.36 8.68
CA GLY A 68 15.89 -16.61 8.12
C GLY A 68 15.60 -16.57 6.62
N GLY A 69 15.95 -15.48 5.92
CA GLY A 69 15.89 -15.39 4.45
C GLY A 69 14.49 -15.14 3.88
N ARG A 70 13.53 -14.75 4.72
CA ARG A 70 12.19 -14.37 4.28
C ARG A 70 12.18 -12.94 3.75
N GLU A 71 11.63 -12.78 2.56
CA GLU A 71 11.44 -11.48 1.91
C GLU A 71 9.95 -11.20 1.69
N THR A 72 9.52 -9.99 2.01
CA THR A 72 8.15 -9.52 1.78
C THR A 72 8.19 -8.31 0.85
N HIS A 73 7.39 -8.35 -0.22
CA HIS A 73 7.29 -7.29 -1.22
C HIS A 73 5.99 -6.50 -1.02
N LEU A 74 6.11 -5.18 -0.88
CA LEU A 74 4.99 -4.27 -0.73
C LEU A 74 5.08 -3.17 -1.78
N LEU A 75 4.07 -3.07 -2.66
CA LEU A 75 3.89 -1.94 -3.55
C LEU A 75 3.87 -0.58 -2.80
N LYS A 76 4.27 0.49 -3.46
CA LYS A 76 4.13 1.85 -2.93
C LYS A 76 2.70 2.34 -3.10
N SER A 77 1.83 1.78 -2.26
CA SER A 77 0.42 2.14 -2.16
C SER A 77 0.18 2.79 -0.80
N GLU A 78 -0.74 3.76 -0.76
CA GLU A 78 -1.18 4.36 0.51
C GLU A 78 -1.90 3.32 1.38
N PHE A 79 -2.68 2.43 0.74
CA PHE A 79 -3.50 1.46 1.44
C PHE A 79 -3.46 0.07 0.79
N TYR A 80 -3.55 -0.93 1.66
CA TYR A 80 -3.74 -2.33 1.37
C TYR A 80 -5.10 -2.77 1.88
N THR A 81 -5.72 -3.73 1.19
CA THR A 81 -6.93 -4.38 1.69
C THR A 81 -6.53 -5.70 2.32
N VAL A 82 -6.67 -5.80 3.64
CA VAL A 82 -6.39 -7.01 4.40
C VAL A 82 -7.70 -7.77 4.59
N GLN A 83 -7.74 -8.95 4.01
CA GLN A 83 -8.90 -9.82 4.06
C GLN A 83 -8.91 -10.65 5.34
N SER A 84 -10.10 -10.90 5.87
CA SER A 84 -10.34 -11.85 6.94
C SER A 84 -11.58 -12.65 6.58
N LYS A 85 -11.58 -13.96 6.88
CA LYS A 85 -12.66 -14.87 6.48
C LYS A 85 -14.03 -14.46 7.02
N ASP A 86 -14.04 -13.86 8.21
CA ASP A 86 -15.27 -13.61 8.98
C ASP A 86 -15.53 -12.12 9.24
N LYS A 87 -14.72 -11.22 8.68
CA LYS A 87 -14.72 -9.78 9.03
C LYS A 87 -14.62 -8.90 7.79
N PRO A 88 -15.13 -7.65 7.86
CA PRO A 88 -15.03 -6.70 6.76
C PRO A 88 -13.58 -6.43 6.37
N ASN A 89 -13.38 -6.20 5.08
CA ASN A 89 -12.11 -5.80 4.47
C ASN A 89 -11.50 -4.62 5.24
N LEU A 90 -10.34 -4.84 5.86
CA LEU A 90 -9.63 -3.83 6.62
C LEU A 90 -8.68 -3.09 5.68
N ARG A 91 -8.86 -1.77 5.53
CA ARG A 91 -7.83 -0.95 4.88
C ARG A 91 -6.70 -0.72 5.86
N ALA A 92 -5.48 -1.07 5.48
CA ALA A 92 -4.27 -0.87 6.26
C ALA A 92 -3.29 0.03 5.51
N THR A 93 -2.57 0.90 6.19
CA THR A 93 -1.53 1.70 5.55
C THR A 93 -0.29 0.84 5.26
N VAL A 94 0.59 1.28 4.38
CA VAL A 94 1.85 0.56 4.11
C VAL A 94 2.73 0.45 5.36
N GLU A 95 2.70 1.44 6.25
CA GLU A 95 3.43 1.40 7.51
C GLU A 95 2.88 0.31 8.43
N GLU A 96 1.55 0.18 8.52
CA GLU A 96 0.91 -0.88 9.29
C GLU A 96 1.22 -2.27 8.73
N MET A 97 1.29 -2.41 7.41
CA MET A 97 1.69 -3.67 6.76
C MET A 97 3.14 -4.02 7.07
N ILE A 98 4.07 -3.04 6.96
CA ILE A 98 5.48 -3.23 7.32
C ILE A 98 5.61 -3.64 8.79
N THR A 99 4.93 -2.92 9.69
CA THR A 99 4.94 -3.24 11.12
C THR A 99 4.35 -4.63 11.39
N ALA A 100 3.25 -5.00 10.74
CA ALA A 100 2.63 -6.30 10.91
C ALA A 100 3.54 -7.44 10.43
N ASP A 101 4.16 -7.28 9.26
CA ASP A 101 5.08 -8.27 8.68
C ASP A 101 6.34 -8.49 9.54
N ILE A 102 6.82 -7.44 10.23
CA ILE A 102 7.99 -7.50 11.11
C ILE A 102 7.65 -8.09 12.48
N ILE A 103 6.54 -7.66 13.09
CA ILE A 103 6.19 -8.07 14.46
C ILE A 103 5.54 -9.46 14.49
N ASN A 104 4.82 -9.85 13.44
CA ASN A 104 4.09 -11.11 13.40
C ASN A 104 4.09 -11.75 12.00
N PRO A 105 5.27 -12.17 11.50
CA PRO A 105 5.43 -12.65 10.13
C PRO A 105 4.56 -13.86 9.79
N ASP A 106 4.34 -14.77 10.75
CA ASP A 106 3.61 -16.03 10.52
C ASP A 106 2.14 -15.96 10.96
N GLY A 107 1.72 -14.81 11.49
CA GLY A 107 0.39 -14.63 12.03
C GLY A 107 -0.58 -13.98 11.04
N SER A 108 -1.82 -13.85 11.49
CA SER A 108 -2.83 -13.08 10.76
C SER A 108 -2.45 -11.60 10.73
N GLU A 109 -2.17 -11.08 9.53
CA GLU A 109 -1.95 -9.63 9.29
C GLU A 109 -3.11 -8.82 9.86
N TYR A 110 -4.35 -9.25 9.60
CA TYR A 110 -5.57 -8.60 10.08
C TYR A 110 -5.56 -8.36 11.59
N GLU A 111 -5.35 -9.42 12.38
CA GLU A 111 -5.35 -9.32 13.84
C GLU A 111 -4.15 -8.50 14.35
N THR A 112 -3.02 -8.56 13.65
CA THR A 112 -1.82 -7.79 14.00
C THR A 112 -2.03 -6.30 13.78
N ILE A 113 -2.65 -5.91 12.67
CA ILE A 113 -2.99 -4.51 12.36
C ILE A 113 -3.98 -3.95 13.38
N LEU A 114 -4.98 -4.72 13.79
CA LEU A 114 -5.89 -4.30 14.85
C LEU A 114 -5.17 -4.09 16.19
N LYS A 115 -4.18 -4.93 16.51
CA LYS A 115 -3.36 -4.75 17.72
C LYS A 115 -2.51 -3.48 17.62
N ILE A 116 -1.86 -3.22 16.48
CA ILE A 116 -1.07 -2.01 16.22
C ILE A 116 -1.91 -0.76 16.50
N ARG A 117 -3.08 -0.65 15.87
CA ARG A 117 -3.99 0.50 16.07
C ARG A 117 -4.42 0.72 17.51
N ARG A 118 -4.65 -0.36 18.26
CA ARG A 118 -5.02 -0.27 19.69
C ARG A 118 -3.87 0.21 20.56
N MET A 119 -2.63 -0.06 20.18
CA MET A 119 -1.45 0.43 20.91
C MET A 119 -1.21 1.92 20.64
N GLU A 120 -1.47 2.39 19.41
CA GLU A 120 -1.28 3.79 19.01
C GLU A 120 -2.41 4.72 19.47
N ALA A 121 -3.58 4.17 19.83
CA ALA A 121 -4.71 4.94 20.35
C ALA A 121 -4.60 5.27 21.85
N LYS A 122 -3.52 4.88 22.52
CA LYS A 122 -3.26 5.13 23.95
C LYS A 122 -2.22 6.24 24.12
#